data_AF-A0A2I0D884-F1
#
_entry.id   AF-A0A2I0D884-F1
#
_cell.length_a   1.000
_cell.length_b   1.000
_cell.length_c   1.000
_cell.angle_alpha   90.00
_cell.angle_beta   90.00
_cell.angle_gamma   90.00
#
_symmetry.space_group_name_H-M   'P 1'
#
loop_
_entity.id
_entity.type
_entity.pdbx_description
1 polymer ?
#
loop_
_entity_poly.entity_id
_entity_poly.type
_entity_poly.pdbx_seq_one_letter_code
_entity_poly.pdbx_strand_id
1 'polypeptide(L)'
;MKFRILILTIGIITFNSCQFNQSVNTDLTTGAYSRGDGIGIDDINIEIDGKIENRNEYVFGEKVNLIFNNINGLTKKENKTFPGLSMYIVKNEKDTVLSNPNLLKSLDNGTDLFPLQLQANFTTALPYQNEEKYKVFVNIWDKKGDGKFTYELPFTVRENDLLNIENKGIEYSKIYLWNETRKQPVFDQNVSSEDLLILILDDISGLELSNEKVFPIFSIELIDNKGNKIISNPNLLSDYENEGVNPEDLKNQLTAKLTFTKGEINNPCKLIVKLKDK
;
A
#
# COMPACT_ATOMS: atom_id res chain seq x y z
N MET A 1 -31.55 -31.43 -66.11
CA MET A 1 -30.29 -31.80 -65.43
C MET A 1 -29.33 -30.61 -65.58
N LYS A 2 -28.64 -30.20 -64.50
CA LYS A 2 -27.68 -29.07 -64.43
C LYS A 2 -28.29 -27.66 -64.52
N PHE A 3 -28.74 -27.09 -63.39
CA PHE A 3 -28.59 -25.64 -63.05
C PHE A 3 -29.27 -25.19 -61.74
N ARG A 4 -29.80 -26.08 -60.91
CA ARG A 4 -30.47 -25.70 -59.63
C ARG A 4 -29.77 -26.18 -58.35
N ILE A 5 -28.55 -26.71 -58.45
CA ILE A 5 -27.77 -27.24 -57.32
C ILE A 5 -26.44 -26.48 -57.20
N LEU A 6 -26.47 -25.14 -57.30
CA LEU A 6 -25.27 -24.31 -57.11
C LEU A 6 -25.53 -23.03 -56.31
N ILE A 7 -26.68 -22.92 -55.65
CA ILE A 7 -27.00 -21.77 -54.77
C ILE A 7 -27.12 -22.20 -53.30
N LEU A 8 -27.00 -23.51 -53.01
CA LEU A 8 -27.13 -24.04 -51.65
C LEU A 8 -25.78 -24.41 -50.98
N THR A 9 -24.67 -23.83 -51.46
CA THR A 9 -23.31 -24.13 -50.94
C THR A 9 -22.51 -22.89 -50.53
N ILE A 10 -23.12 -21.70 -50.50
CA ILE A 10 -22.49 -20.44 -50.05
C ILE A 10 -23.32 -19.85 -48.90
N GLY A 11 -23.38 -20.56 -47.76
CA GLY A 11 -24.17 -20.09 -46.62
C GLY A 11 -23.71 -20.57 -45.24
N ILE A 12 -22.55 -21.22 -45.12
CA ILE A 12 -22.09 -21.80 -43.84
C ILE A 12 -20.55 -21.65 -43.67
N ILE A 13 -19.99 -20.44 -43.88
CA ILE A 13 -18.58 -20.16 -43.50
C ILE A 13 -18.43 -18.78 -42.80
N THR A 14 -19.41 -18.33 -42.02
CA THR A 14 -19.27 -17.06 -41.28
C THR A 14 -19.68 -17.16 -39.82
N PHE A 15 -19.30 -18.23 -39.10
CA PHE A 15 -19.42 -18.26 -37.63
C PHE A 15 -18.30 -19.06 -36.93
N ASN A 16 -17.08 -19.05 -37.45
CA ASN A 16 -15.90 -19.57 -36.74
C ASN A 16 -14.89 -18.46 -36.43
N SER A 17 -15.34 -17.43 -35.71
CA SER A 17 -14.44 -16.61 -34.92
C SER A 17 -14.92 -16.66 -33.47
N CYS A 18 -14.82 -17.85 -32.84
CA CYS A 18 -14.71 -17.88 -31.39
C CYS A 18 -13.50 -17.02 -31.03
N GLN A 19 -13.75 -15.94 -30.30
CA GLN A 19 -12.76 -14.99 -29.83
C GLN A 19 -11.94 -15.67 -28.72
N PHE A 20 -11.04 -16.59 -29.11
CA PHE A 20 -10.26 -17.49 -28.23
C PHE A 20 -9.21 -16.78 -27.36
N ASN A 21 -9.16 -15.45 -27.39
CA ASN A 21 -8.15 -14.64 -26.70
C ASN A 21 -8.69 -13.94 -25.43
N GLN A 22 -9.90 -14.27 -24.98
CA GLN A 22 -10.42 -13.74 -23.72
C GLN A 22 -10.22 -14.72 -22.58
N SER A 23 -9.76 -14.22 -21.44
CA SER A 23 -9.64 -14.95 -20.18
C SER A 23 -10.34 -14.17 -19.08
N VAL A 24 -10.91 -14.88 -18.11
CA VAL A 24 -11.49 -14.30 -16.89
C VAL A 24 -11.07 -15.18 -15.72
N ASN A 25 -10.60 -14.57 -14.64
CA ASN A 25 -10.27 -15.26 -13.41
C ASN A 25 -10.82 -14.49 -12.20
N THR A 26 -11.16 -15.21 -11.14
CA THR A 26 -11.53 -14.64 -9.85
C THR A 26 -10.82 -15.43 -8.76
N ASP A 27 -9.97 -14.76 -7.99
CA ASP A 27 -9.39 -15.32 -6.79
C ASP A 27 -10.38 -15.18 -5.63
N LEU A 28 -10.87 -16.31 -5.14
CA LEU A 28 -11.84 -16.36 -4.06
C LEU A 28 -11.25 -15.97 -2.69
N THR A 29 -9.93 -15.93 -2.56
CA THR A 29 -9.23 -15.59 -1.30
C THR A 29 -9.17 -14.09 -1.14
N THR A 30 -8.71 -13.38 -2.17
CA THR A 30 -8.52 -11.92 -2.15
C THR A 30 -9.71 -11.17 -2.73
N GLY A 31 -10.63 -11.86 -3.40
CA GLY A 31 -11.69 -11.24 -4.21
C GLY A 31 -11.15 -10.59 -5.48
N ALA A 32 -9.88 -10.84 -5.84
CA ALA A 32 -9.30 -10.25 -7.03
C ALA A 32 -9.99 -10.78 -8.29
N TYR A 33 -10.23 -9.88 -9.23
CA TYR A 33 -10.84 -10.18 -10.52
C TYR A 33 -9.86 -9.81 -11.63
N SER A 34 -9.72 -10.67 -12.63
CA SER A 34 -8.90 -10.36 -13.79
C SER A 34 -9.58 -10.75 -15.09
N ARG A 35 -9.27 -9.98 -16.14
CA ARG A 35 -9.79 -10.22 -17.50
C ARG A 35 -8.73 -9.90 -18.52
N GLY A 36 -8.38 -10.89 -19.34
CA GLY A 36 -7.58 -10.71 -20.55
C GLY A 36 -8.47 -10.60 -21.78
N ASP A 37 -8.05 -9.77 -22.72
CA ASP A 37 -8.58 -9.69 -24.09
C ASP A 37 -7.39 -9.47 -25.04
N GLY A 38 -6.81 -10.55 -25.55
CA GLY A 38 -5.60 -10.52 -26.37
C GLY A 38 -4.28 -10.50 -25.60
N ILE A 39 -4.30 -10.37 -24.27
CA ILE A 39 -3.13 -10.52 -23.39
C ILE A 39 -3.40 -11.61 -22.36
N GLY A 40 -2.48 -12.57 -22.25
CA GLY A 40 -2.51 -13.64 -21.26
C GLY A 40 -1.45 -13.43 -20.18
N ILE A 41 -1.75 -13.87 -18.96
CA ILE A 41 -0.88 -13.85 -17.78
C ILE A 41 -1.03 -15.21 -17.11
N ASP A 42 0.08 -15.86 -16.80
CA ASP A 42 0.06 -17.21 -16.21
C ASP A 42 -0.35 -17.14 -14.73
N ASP A 43 0.27 -16.24 -13.98
CA ASP A 43 0.00 -16.04 -12.55
C ASP A 43 0.22 -14.57 -12.13
N ILE A 44 -0.45 -14.21 -11.04
CA ILE A 44 -0.35 -12.90 -10.41
C ILE A 44 -0.04 -13.14 -8.94
N ASN A 45 1.14 -12.71 -8.50
CA ASN A 45 1.52 -12.79 -7.09
C ASN A 45 1.32 -11.45 -6.42
N ILE A 46 0.79 -11.49 -5.19
CA ILE A 46 0.75 -10.35 -4.29
C ILE A 46 1.93 -10.50 -3.33
N GLU A 47 2.84 -9.55 -3.36
CA GLU A 47 3.96 -9.46 -2.44
C GLU A 47 3.72 -8.30 -1.47
N ILE A 48 3.84 -8.58 -0.17
CA ILE A 48 3.66 -7.61 0.91
C ILE A 48 4.98 -7.54 1.68
N ASP A 49 5.60 -6.36 1.70
CA ASP A 49 6.91 -6.11 2.31
C ASP A 49 7.98 -7.18 1.94
N GLY A 50 7.97 -7.61 0.68
CA GLY A 50 8.93 -8.58 0.13
C GLY A 50 8.59 -10.06 0.36
N LYS A 51 7.40 -10.37 0.89
CA LYS A 51 6.91 -11.74 1.05
C LYS A 51 5.69 -11.98 0.18
N ILE A 52 5.68 -13.10 -0.55
CA ILE A 52 4.49 -13.52 -1.29
C ILE A 52 3.41 -13.92 -0.28
N GLU A 53 2.27 -13.26 -0.34
CA GLU A 53 1.12 -13.47 0.54
C GLU A 53 -0.17 -13.51 -0.28
N ASN A 54 -1.21 -14.11 0.30
CA ASN A 54 -2.52 -14.24 -0.35
C ASN A 54 -3.61 -13.70 0.57
N ARG A 55 -3.60 -12.38 0.79
CA ARG A 55 -4.59 -11.65 1.59
C ARG A 55 -4.88 -10.28 0.96
N ASN A 56 -6.00 -9.69 1.36
CA ASN A 56 -6.45 -8.38 0.90
C ASN A 56 -6.77 -7.40 2.04
N GLU A 57 -6.31 -7.71 3.25
CA GLU A 57 -6.38 -6.81 4.39
C GLU A 57 -4.95 -6.41 4.72
N TYR A 58 -4.66 -5.10 4.68
CA TYR A 58 -3.31 -4.58 4.82
C TYR A 58 -3.20 -3.67 6.03
N VAL A 59 -2.07 -3.75 6.73
CA VAL A 59 -1.72 -2.77 7.76
C VAL A 59 -1.31 -1.46 7.08
N PHE A 60 -1.66 -0.34 7.70
CA PHE A 60 -1.25 0.98 7.23
C PHE A 60 0.25 1.08 6.97
N GLY A 61 0.60 1.46 5.75
CA GLY A 61 1.96 1.72 5.28
C GLY A 61 2.76 0.48 4.83
N GLU A 62 2.15 -0.71 4.81
CA GLU A 62 2.70 -1.87 4.09
C GLU A 62 2.94 -1.54 2.61
N LYS A 63 4.01 -2.09 2.03
CA LYS A 63 4.29 -2.02 0.59
C LYS A 63 3.68 -3.24 -0.08
N VAL A 64 2.76 -3.00 -1.01
CA VAL A 64 2.11 -4.04 -1.82
C VAL A 64 2.67 -3.98 -3.22
N ASN A 65 3.14 -5.12 -3.73
CA ASN A 65 3.66 -5.29 -5.08
C ASN A 65 2.87 -6.38 -5.81
N LEU A 66 2.21 -6.00 -6.90
CA LEU A 66 1.46 -6.89 -7.78
C LEU A 66 2.39 -7.33 -8.92
N ILE A 67 2.72 -8.62 -8.96
CA ILE A 67 3.69 -9.20 -9.88
C ILE A 67 2.95 -10.02 -10.93
N PHE A 68 2.96 -9.56 -12.18
CA PHE A 68 2.30 -10.19 -13.32
C PHE A 68 3.31 -11.02 -14.11
N ASN A 69 3.19 -12.34 -14.05
CA ASN A 69 4.18 -13.26 -14.59
C ASN A 69 3.83 -13.79 -15.98
N ASN A 70 4.89 -14.04 -16.76
CA ASN A 70 4.84 -14.70 -18.07
C ASN A 70 3.81 -14.07 -19.02
N ILE A 71 3.82 -12.74 -19.13
CA ILE A 71 2.88 -12.01 -19.99
C ILE A 71 3.10 -12.40 -21.45
N ASN A 72 2.00 -12.78 -22.11
CA ASN A 72 1.97 -13.20 -23.51
C ASN A 72 0.85 -12.48 -24.29
N GLY A 73 0.82 -12.66 -25.61
CA GLY A 73 -0.17 -12.02 -26.50
C GLY A 73 0.19 -10.61 -26.98
N LEU A 74 1.31 -10.04 -26.52
CA LEU A 74 1.81 -8.75 -27.00
C LEU A 74 2.35 -8.85 -28.44
N THR A 75 2.05 -7.84 -29.25
CA THR A 75 2.55 -7.68 -30.62
C THR A 75 4.04 -7.44 -30.61
N LYS A 76 4.78 -8.31 -31.29
CA LYS A 76 6.22 -8.13 -31.51
C LYS A 76 6.46 -7.24 -32.72
N LYS A 77 7.24 -6.18 -32.54
CA LYS A 77 7.82 -5.38 -33.62
C LYS A 77 9.33 -5.33 -33.44
N GLU A 78 10.07 -5.72 -34.48
CA GLU A 78 11.55 -5.75 -34.44
C GLU A 78 12.09 -6.55 -33.22
N ASN A 79 11.47 -7.72 -32.97
CA ASN A 79 11.77 -8.63 -31.86
C ASN A 79 11.54 -8.05 -30.44
N LYS A 80 10.92 -6.88 -30.31
CA LYS A 80 10.54 -6.26 -29.03
C LYS A 80 9.04 -6.22 -28.85
N THR A 81 8.61 -6.17 -27.59
CA THR A 81 7.23 -5.89 -27.18
C THR A 81 7.16 -4.52 -26.51
N PHE A 82 5.98 -3.90 -26.53
CA PHE A 82 5.77 -2.52 -26.06
C PHE A 82 4.59 -2.47 -25.09
N PRO A 83 4.71 -3.02 -23.88
CA PRO A 83 3.64 -2.96 -22.90
C PRO A 83 3.42 -1.53 -22.39
N GLY A 84 2.16 -1.21 -22.12
CA GLY A 84 1.76 -0.17 -21.19
C GLY A 84 1.24 -0.79 -19.91
N LEU A 85 1.41 -0.07 -18.80
CA LEU A 85 0.93 -0.45 -17.47
C LEU A 85 0.48 0.81 -16.74
N SER A 86 -0.72 0.79 -16.19
CA SER A 86 -1.25 1.84 -15.34
C SER A 86 -1.87 1.25 -14.08
N MET A 87 -1.92 2.06 -13.02
CA MET A 87 -2.53 1.68 -11.77
C MET A 87 -3.26 2.88 -11.17
N TYR A 88 -4.45 2.66 -10.63
CA TYR A 88 -5.14 3.64 -9.79
C TYR A 88 -5.82 2.95 -8.61
N ILE A 89 -6.01 3.69 -7.53
CA ILE A 89 -6.68 3.20 -6.33
C ILE A 89 -7.87 4.12 -6.07
N VAL A 90 -9.03 3.52 -5.84
CA VAL A 90 -10.24 4.23 -5.45
C VAL A 90 -10.68 3.80 -4.06
N LYS A 91 -11.23 4.75 -3.31
CA LYS A 91 -11.98 4.52 -2.07
C LYS A 91 -13.46 4.41 -2.40
N ASN A 92 -14.13 3.40 -1.87
CA ASN A 92 -15.59 3.23 -1.97
C ASN A 92 -16.15 3.44 -3.39
N GLU A 93 -15.38 3.02 -4.41
CA GLU A 93 -15.70 3.11 -5.85
C GLU A 93 -15.91 4.52 -6.42
N LYS A 94 -15.56 5.58 -5.69
CA LYS A 94 -15.82 6.98 -6.10
C LYS A 94 -14.57 7.83 -6.11
N ASP A 95 -13.84 7.85 -4.99
CA ASP A 95 -12.77 8.81 -4.78
C ASP A 95 -11.43 8.20 -5.18
N THR A 96 -10.80 8.75 -6.22
CA THR A 96 -9.46 8.30 -6.62
C THR A 96 -8.43 8.84 -5.63
N VAL A 97 -7.76 7.95 -4.91
CA VAL A 97 -6.73 8.29 -3.90
C VAL A 97 -5.32 8.15 -4.43
N LEU A 98 -5.13 7.43 -5.54
CA LEU A 98 -3.84 7.30 -6.23
C LEU A 98 -4.10 7.10 -7.74
N SER A 99 -3.30 7.75 -8.58
CA SER A 99 -3.38 7.59 -10.04
C SER A 99 -2.00 7.64 -10.69
N ASN A 100 -1.59 6.52 -11.28
CA ASN A 100 -0.35 6.34 -12.03
C ASN A 100 -0.69 5.88 -13.45
N PRO A 101 -0.88 6.79 -14.42
CA PRO A 101 -1.36 6.44 -15.76
C PRO A 101 -0.33 5.75 -16.65
N ASN A 102 0.96 5.81 -16.30
CA ASN A 102 2.02 5.09 -17.01
C ASN A 102 3.17 4.79 -16.05
N LEU A 103 3.23 3.54 -15.58
CA LEU A 103 4.30 3.01 -14.73
C LEU A 103 5.57 2.63 -15.52
N LEU A 104 5.48 2.52 -16.85
CA LEU A 104 6.57 2.05 -17.72
C LEU A 104 7.07 3.15 -18.67
N LYS A 105 7.09 4.40 -18.23
CA LYS A 105 7.62 5.53 -19.02
C LYS A 105 9.05 5.28 -19.53
N SER A 106 9.87 4.57 -18.76
CA SER A 106 11.24 4.21 -19.15
C SER A 106 11.33 3.14 -20.25
N LEU A 107 10.24 2.44 -20.57
CA LEU A 107 10.19 1.37 -21.58
C LEU A 107 9.51 1.80 -22.89
N ASP A 108 9.52 3.10 -23.23
CA ASP A 108 8.90 3.57 -24.48
C ASP A 108 9.57 3.01 -25.75
N ASN A 109 10.84 2.60 -25.66
CA ASN A 109 11.59 1.91 -26.73
C ASN A 109 11.31 0.38 -26.80
N GLY A 110 10.38 -0.12 -25.99
CA GLY A 110 10.04 -1.53 -25.89
C GLY A 110 11.09 -2.37 -25.15
N THR A 111 10.81 -3.65 -25.02
CA THR A 111 11.64 -4.64 -24.32
C THR A 111 11.67 -5.96 -25.09
N ASP A 112 12.80 -6.64 -25.05
CA ASP A 112 13.01 -8.00 -25.56
C ASP A 112 12.97 -9.07 -24.45
N LEU A 113 12.61 -8.68 -23.22
CA LEU A 113 12.48 -9.60 -22.08
C LEU A 113 11.49 -10.72 -22.38
N PHE A 114 11.92 -11.97 -22.13
CA PHE A 114 11.11 -13.16 -22.24
C PHE A 114 11.60 -14.23 -21.25
N PRO A 115 10.75 -14.76 -20.34
CA PRO A 115 9.36 -14.36 -20.12
C PRO A 115 9.25 -12.90 -19.63
N LEU A 116 8.19 -12.20 -20.05
CA LEU A 116 7.95 -10.83 -19.61
C LEU A 116 7.25 -10.86 -18.24
N GLN A 117 7.85 -10.15 -17.28
CA GLN A 117 7.25 -9.87 -15.98
C GLN A 117 7.05 -8.35 -15.85
N LEU A 118 5.88 -7.93 -15.37
CA LEU A 118 5.59 -6.54 -15.04
C LEU A 118 5.18 -6.42 -13.57
N GLN A 119 5.44 -5.27 -12.96
CA GLN A 119 5.15 -5.03 -11.55
C GLN A 119 4.44 -3.69 -11.36
N ALA A 120 3.40 -3.68 -10.52
CA ALA A 120 2.73 -2.48 -10.06
C ALA A 120 2.75 -2.45 -8.53
N ASN A 121 3.33 -1.41 -7.94
CA ASN A 121 3.47 -1.29 -6.50
C ASN A 121 2.74 -0.06 -5.95
N PHE A 122 2.24 -0.18 -4.72
CA PHE A 122 1.69 0.92 -3.95
C PHE A 122 2.00 0.74 -2.45
N THR A 123 1.87 1.81 -1.69
CA THR A 123 1.97 1.77 -0.23
C THR A 123 0.59 2.05 0.35
N THR A 124 0.18 1.30 1.38
CA THR A 124 -1.13 1.43 2.04
C THR A 124 -1.18 2.62 3.01
N ALA A 125 -0.25 3.57 2.86
CA ALA A 125 -0.24 4.86 3.54
C ALA A 125 -1.27 5.83 2.93
N LEU A 126 -2.53 5.38 2.83
CA LEU A 126 -3.60 6.10 2.16
C LEU A 126 -4.22 7.18 3.08
N PRO A 127 -4.86 8.22 2.51
CA PRO A 127 -5.33 9.36 3.30
C PRO A 127 -6.36 9.01 4.37
N TYR A 128 -7.22 8.03 4.10
CA TYR A 128 -8.29 7.58 5.01
C TYR A 128 -7.92 6.23 5.67
N GLN A 129 -8.42 5.99 6.88
CA GLN A 129 -8.15 4.80 7.71
C GLN A 129 -9.44 4.31 8.38
N ASN A 130 -9.35 3.30 9.25
CA ASN A 130 -10.45 2.67 9.99
C ASN A 130 -11.31 1.72 9.14
N GLU A 131 -10.73 0.58 8.74
CA GLU A 131 -11.42 -0.48 7.99
C GLU A 131 -11.99 -0.02 6.64
N GLU A 132 -11.46 1.09 6.13
CA GLU A 132 -11.90 1.67 4.86
C GLU A 132 -11.61 0.71 3.70
N LYS A 133 -12.56 0.67 2.77
CA LYS A 133 -12.53 -0.24 1.61
C LYS A 133 -11.99 0.47 0.39
N TYR A 134 -11.00 -0.15 -0.21
CA TYR A 134 -10.35 0.30 -1.41
C TYR A 134 -10.44 -0.74 -2.51
N LYS A 135 -10.18 -0.30 -3.73
CA LYS A 135 -9.97 -1.18 -4.87
C LYS A 135 -8.81 -0.63 -5.69
N VAL A 136 -7.79 -1.45 -5.89
CA VAL A 136 -6.73 -1.15 -6.86
C VAL A 136 -7.15 -1.70 -8.21
N PHE A 137 -6.95 -0.89 -9.24
CA PHE A 137 -7.16 -1.25 -10.63
C PHE A 137 -5.83 -1.16 -11.36
N VAL A 138 -5.50 -2.21 -12.10
CA VAL A 138 -4.33 -2.27 -12.96
C VAL A 138 -4.78 -2.55 -14.39
N ASN A 139 -4.25 -1.78 -15.33
CA ASN A 139 -4.45 -2.03 -16.75
C ASN A 139 -3.10 -2.28 -17.43
N ILE A 140 -2.99 -3.38 -18.15
CA ILE A 140 -1.88 -3.69 -19.05
C ILE A 140 -2.43 -3.64 -20.48
N TRP A 141 -1.71 -3.00 -21.39
CA TRP A 141 -2.11 -2.95 -22.80
C TRP A 141 -0.92 -3.06 -23.73
N ASP A 142 -1.18 -3.52 -24.94
CA ASP A 142 -0.21 -3.54 -26.02
C ASP A 142 -0.18 -2.17 -26.71
N LYS A 143 0.96 -1.48 -26.70
CA LYS A 143 1.09 -0.19 -27.43
C LYS A 143 1.17 -0.38 -28.95
N LYS A 144 1.32 -1.61 -29.46
CA LYS A 144 1.47 -1.95 -30.89
C LYS A 144 0.40 -2.92 -31.40
N GLY A 145 -0.60 -3.23 -30.59
CA GLY A 145 -1.74 -4.07 -30.93
C GLY A 145 -2.96 -3.69 -30.11
N ASP A 146 -4.02 -4.50 -30.18
CA ASP A 146 -5.29 -4.22 -29.49
C ASP A 146 -5.42 -4.95 -28.15
N GLY A 147 -4.40 -5.73 -27.77
CA GLY A 147 -4.40 -6.57 -26.58
C GLY A 147 -4.49 -5.75 -25.28
N LYS A 148 -5.34 -6.22 -24.36
CA LYS A 148 -5.59 -5.59 -23.05
C LYS A 148 -5.73 -6.64 -21.97
N PHE A 149 -5.37 -6.26 -20.75
CA PHE A 149 -5.58 -7.03 -19.55
C PHE A 149 -5.93 -6.09 -18.40
N THR A 150 -6.94 -6.44 -17.62
CA THR A 150 -7.38 -5.68 -16.44
C THR A 150 -7.32 -6.55 -15.20
N TYR A 151 -6.89 -5.96 -14.09
CA TYR A 151 -6.88 -6.59 -12.77
C TYR A 151 -7.48 -5.64 -11.74
N GLU A 152 -8.40 -6.16 -10.94
CA GLU A 152 -9.04 -5.47 -9.83
C GLU A 152 -8.77 -6.24 -8.56
N LEU A 153 -8.30 -5.57 -7.51
CA LEU A 153 -8.13 -6.18 -6.20
C LEU A 153 -8.81 -5.29 -5.16
N PRO A 154 -9.95 -5.74 -4.58
CA PRO A 154 -10.51 -5.08 -3.42
C PRO A 154 -9.60 -5.32 -2.22
N PHE A 155 -9.41 -4.31 -1.37
CA PHE A 155 -8.65 -4.46 -0.14
C PHE A 155 -9.13 -3.53 0.96
N THR A 156 -8.73 -3.80 2.20
CA THR A 156 -8.97 -2.96 3.38
C THR A 156 -7.66 -2.51 3.99
N VAL A 157 -7.66 -1.32 4.61
CA VAL A 157 -6.51 -0.84 5.40
C VAL A 157 -6.91 -0.80 6.87
N ARG A 158 -6.19 -1.56 7.69
CA ARG A 158 -6.33 -1.60 9.15
C ARG A 158 -5.19 -0.86 9.85
N GLU A 159 -5.44 -0.49 11.09
CA GLU A 159 -4.41 0.06 11.96
C GLU A 159 -3.30 -0.97 12.25
N ASN A 160 -2.14 -0.47 12.62
CA ASN A 160 -1.00 -1.31 13.01
C ASN A 160 -1.23 -1.87 14.42
N ASP A 161 -1.24 -3.19 14.54
CA ASP A 161 -1.47 -3.93 15.80
C ASP A 161 -0.25 -3.97 16.73
N LEU A 162 0.88 -3.38 16.33
CA LEU A 162 2.08 -3.26 17.15
C LEU A 162 1.85 -2.38 18.39
N LEU A 163 0.96 -1.38 18.30
CA LEU A 163 0.67 -0.46 19.40
C LEU A 163 -0.70 -0.77 20.00
N ASN A 164 -0.72 -1.08 21.29
CA ASN A 164 -1.96 -1.11 22.07
C ASN A 164 -2.25 0.29 22.60
N ILE A 165 -3.36 0.89 22.15
CA ILE A 165 -3.72 2.28 22.48
C ILE A 165 -4.93 2.30 23.41
N GLU A 166 -4.78 2.94 24.56
CA GLU A 166 -5.86 3.23 25.49
C GLU A 166 -6.12 4.74 25.50
N ASN A 167 -7.36 5.14 25.27
CA ASN A 167 -7.76 6.54 25.16
C ASN A 167 -8.83 6.89 26.19
N LYS A 168 -8.67 8.03 26.86
CA LYS A 168 -9.69 8.65 27.71
C LYS A 168 -9.78 10.15 27.45
N GLY A 169 -10.50 10.53 26.40
CA GLY A 169 -10.88 11.93 26.13
C GLY A 169 -9.94 12.73 25.23
N ILE A 170 -8.87 12.12 24.70
CA ILE A 170 -7.97 12.77 23.73
C ILE A 170 -8.19 12.11 22.37
N GLU A 171 -8.75 12.84 21.43
CA GLU A 171 -8.98 12.32 20.08
C GLU A 171 -7.68 12.33 19.27
N TYR A 172 -7.55 11.38 18.34
CA TYR A 172 -6.44 11.27 17.40
C TYR A 172 -6.93 10.64 16.10
N SER A 173 -6.25 10.92 14.99
CA SER A 173 -6.54 10.24 13.72
C SER A 173 -5.62 9.04 13.50
N LYS A 174 -4.32 9.15 13.81
CA LYS A 174 -3.32 8.10 13.54
C LYS A 174 -2.23 8.08 14.61
N ILE A 175 -1.84 6.88 15.02
CA ILE A 175 -0.63 6.68 15.84
C ILE A 175 0.16 5.51 15.27
N TYR A 176 1.41 5.75 14.92
CA TYR A 176 2.28 4.69 14.38
C TYR A 176 3.76 5.00 14.63
N LEU A 177 4.56 3.94 14.59
CA LEU A 177 6.01 4.05 14.69
C LEU A 177 6.61 3.98 13.28
N TRP A 178 7.32 5.02 12.87
CA TRP A 178 7.99 5.12 11.58
C TRP A 178 9.48 4.80 11.72
N ASN A 179 10.00 3.94 10.84
CA ASN A 179 11.44 3.73 10.69
C ASN A 179 11.95 4.60 9.55
N GLU A 180 12.64 5.68 9.92
CA GLU A 180 13.16 6.66 8.98
C GLU A 180 14.37 6.14 8.20
N THR A 181 15.13 5.18 8.76
CA THR A 181 16.23 4.51 8.07
C THR A 181 15.71 3.63 6.93
N ARG A 182 14.63 2.89 7.15
CA ARG A 182 14.04 1.93 6.20
C ARG A 182 12.91 2.53 5.35
N LYS A 183 12.49 3.76 5.66
CA LYS A 183 11.40 4.48 4.99
C LYS A 183 10.09 3.68 4.96
N GLN A 184 9.69 3.16 6.12
CA GLN A 184 8.45 2.40 6.31
C GLN A 184 8.01 2.38 7.77
N PRO A 185 6.74 2.08 8.08
CA PRO A 185 6.33 1.82 9.45
C PRO A 185 7.05 0.60 10.05
N VAL A 186 7.08 0.54 11.37
CA VAL A 186 7.56 -0.62 12.11
C VAL A 186 6.43 -1.64 12.24
N PHE A 187 6.66 -2.86 11.78
CA PHE A 187 5.68 -3.95 11.78
C PHE A 187 6.07 -5.13 12.68
N ASP A 188 7.26 -5.07 13.31
CA ASP A 188 7.75 -6.10 14.19
C ASP A 188 8.32 -5.51 15.48
N GLN A 189 8.49 -6.35 16.50
CA GLN A 189 8.93 -5.92 17.83
C GLN A 189 10.47 -5.81 17.95
N ASN A 190 11.20 -6.06 16.87
CA ASN A 190 12.65 -6.03 16.83
C ASN A 190 13.14 -4.73 16.21
N VAL A 191 13.99 -4.01 16.95
CA VAL A 191 14.57 -2.75 16.51
C VAL A 191 16.08 -2.88 16.44
N SER A 192 16.70 -2.24 15.44
CA SER A 192 18.16 -2.11 15.35
C SER A 192 18.61 -0.83 16.03
N SER A 193 19.80 -0.84 16.64
CA SER A 193 20.43 0.39 17.13
C SER A 193 20.82 1.35 16.01
N GLU A 194 20.81 0.86 14.76
CA GLU A 194 21.02 1.68 13.55
C GLU A 194 19.73 2.30 13.00
N ASP A 195 18.57 1.88 13.51
CA ASP A 195 17.30 2.44 13.09
C ASP A 195 17.06 3.80 13.75
N LEU A 196 16.67 4.79 12.96
CA LEU A 196 16.08 6.02 13.44
C LEU A 196 14.57 5.85 13.48
N LEU A 197 13.99 5.76 14.67
CA LEU A 197 12.55 5.59 14.82
C LEU A 197 11.89 6.92 15.18
N ILE A 198 10.70 7.16 14.66
CA ILE A 198 9.90 8.34 14.92
C ILE A 198 8.49 7.86 15.26
N LEU A 199 8.08 8.07 16.51
CA LEU A 199 6.67 7.90 16.86
C LEU A 199 5.90 9.12 16.34
N ILE A 200 4.82 8.87 15.61
CA ILE A 200 4.01 9.90 14.97
C ILE A 200 2.58 9.78 15.50
N LEU A 201 2.05 10.91 15.98
CA LEU A 201 0.68 11.09 16.44
C LEU A 201 0.05 12.20 15.58
N ASP A 202 -0.96 11.86 14.77
CA ASP A 202 -1.62 12.80 13.86
C ASP A 202 -3.00 13.22 14.42
N ASP A 203 -3.36 14.49 14.21
CA ASP A 203 -4.66 15.10 14.57
C ASP A 203 -5.05 14.97 16.04
N ILE A 204 -4.14 15.35 16.94
CA ILE A 204 -4.39 15.32 18.38
C ILE A 204 -5.33 16.46 18.77
N SER A 205 -6.44 16.11 19.44
CA SER A 205 -7.38 17.08 20.00
C SER A 205 -8.06 16.57 21.29
N GLY A 206 -8.92 17.39 21.91
CA GLY A 206 -9.61 17.03 23.17
C GLY A 206 -8.84 17.38 24.46
N LEU A 207 -7.62 17.93 24.35
CA LEU A 207 -6.87 18.47 25.49
C LEU A 207 -7.55 19.72 26.07
N GLU A 208 -7.40 19.91 27.38
CA GLU A 208 -8.01 21.03 28.10
C GLU A 208 -7.41 22.39 27.72
N LEU A 209 -8.27 23.32 27.29
CA LEU A 209 -7.88 24.68 26.93
C LEU A 209 -7.78 25.58 28.16
N SER A 210 -6.67 26.29 28.28
CA SER A 210 -6.45 27.36 29.24
C SER A 210 -5.77 28.54 28.54
N ASN A 211 -6.45 29.69 28.53
CA ASN A 211 -6.00 30.90 27.82
C ASN A 211 -5.61 30.62 26.35
N GLU A 212 -6.48 29.93 25.61
CA GLU A 212 -6.30 29.56 24.19
C GLU A 212 -5.13 28.60 23.91
N LYS A 213 -4.51 28.04 24.94
CA LYS A 213 -3.42 27.07 24.84
C LYS A 213 -3.74 25.77 25.56
N VAL A 214 -2.99 24.72 25.24
CA VAL A 214 -3.01 23.43 25.95
C VAL A 214 -1.67 23.18 26.63
N PHE A 215 -1.69 22.41 27.72
CA PHE A 215 -0.49 22.12 28.52
C PHE A 215 -0.25 20.61 28.60
N PRO A 216 0.11 19.97 27.47
CA PRO A 216 0.30 18.52 27.44
C PRO A 216 1.57 18.07 28.15
N ILE A 217 1.51 16.91 28.78
CA ILE A 217 2.65 16.13 29.23
C ILE A 217 2.78 14.93 28.31
N PHE A 218 3.90 14.84 27.58
CA PHE A 218 4.18 13.78 26.62
C PHE A 218 5.37 12.93 27.06
N SER A 219 5.11 11.82 27.75
CA SER A 219 6.14 10.95 28.31
C SER A 219 6.44 9.76 27.42
N ILE A 220 7.69 9.30 27.44
CA ILE A 220 8.15 8.14 26.69
C ILE A 220 9.15 7.30 27.48
N GLU A 221 8.96 5.99 27.46
CA GLU A 221 9.88 4.98 27.99
C GLU A 221 10.09 3.88 26.95
N LEU A 222 11.35 3.50 26.71
CA LEU A 222 11.70 2.35 25.87
C LEU A 222 12.53 1.37 26.70
N ILE A 223 12.04 0.14 26.83
CA ILE A 223 12.61 -0.89 27.72
C ILE A 223 12.98 -2.11 26.87
N ASP A 224 14.19 -2.63 27.03
CA ASP A 224 14.63 -3.85 26.36
C ASP A 224 14.11 -5.12 27.07
N ASN A 225 14.32 -6.30 26.46
CA ASN A 225 13.87 -7.58 27.00
C ASN A 225 14.58 -8.00 28.31
N LYS A 226 15.67 -7.32 28.70
CA LYS A 226 16.34 -7.52 30.00
C LYS A 226 15.85 -6.54 31.07
N GLY A 227 14.92 -5.64 30.73
CA GLY A 227 14.41 -4.61 31.63
C GLY A 227 15.27 -3.34 31.67
N ASN A 228 16.28 -3.20 30.80
CA ASN A 228 17.08 -2.00 30.73
C ASN A 228 16.27 -0.86 30.09
N LYS A 229 16.23 0.30 30.75
CA LYS A 229 15.65 1.51 30.17
C LYS A 229 16.62 2.10 29.16
N ILE A 230 16.29 2.00 27.88
CA ILE A 230 17.03 2.59 26.76
C ILE A 230 16.72 4.10 26.66
N ILE A 231 15.43 4.44 26.73
CA ILE A 231 14.93 5.81 26.68
C ILE A 231 14.02 6.01 27.88
N SER A 232 14.13 7.16 28.55
CA SER A 232 13.25 7.55 29.65
C SER A 232 13.16 9.08 29.68
N ASN A 233 12.09 9.64 29.12
CA ASN A 233 11.80 11.06 29.21
C ASN A 233 10.39 11.27 29.80
N PRO A 234 10.26 11.92 30.97
CA PRO A 234 8.98 12.13 31.62
C PRO A 234 8.11 13.19 30.92
N ASN A 235 8.69 14.10 30.13
CA ASN A 235 7.96 15.08 29.34
C ASN A 235 8.82 15.62 28.18
N LEU A 236 8.56 15.15 26.96
CA LEU A 236 9.18 15.64 25.72
C LEU A 236 8.79 17.08 25.39
N LEU A 237 7.73 17.61 26.01
CA LEU A 237 7.23 18.97 25.81
C LEU A 237 7.56 19.86 27.02
N SER A 238 8.62 19.54 27.78
CA SER A 238 9.02 20.28 28.99
C SER A 238 9.20 21.78 28.75
N ASP A 239 9.69 22.16 27.56
CA ASP A 239 9.92 23.55 27.18
C ASP A 239 8.62 24.36 27.06
N TYR A 240 7.48 23.69 26.90
CA TYR A 240 6.15 24.29 26.79
C TYR A 240 5.34 24.23 28.09
N GLU A 241 5.91 23.75 29.20
CA GLU A 241 5.16 23.55 30.46
C GLU A 241 4.57 24.81 31.07
N ASN A 242 5.18 25.96 30.81
CA ASN A 242 4.75 27.26 31.31
C ASN A 242 4.10 28.12 30.22
N GLU A 243 4.57 27.97 28.99
CA GLU A 243 4.09 28.80 27.88
C GLU A 243 2.86 28.20 27.20
N GLY A 244 2.65 26.88 27.27
CA GLY A 244 1.59 26.15 26.58
C GLY A 244 1.87 25.96 25.09
N VAL A 245 1.18 25.00 24.48
CA VAL A 245 1.24 24.68 23.06
C VAL A 245 -0.01 25.24 22.36
N ASN A 246 0.15 25.74 21.13
CA ASN A 246 -0.99 26.09 20.30
C ASN A 246 -1.73 24.80 19.89
N PRO A 247 -3.04 24.65 20.17
CA PRO A 247 -3.79 23.45 19.82
C PRO A 247 -3.70 23.08 18.33
N GLU A 248 -3.61 24.07 17.44
CA GLU A 248 -3.50 23.84 15.99
C GLU A 248 -2.17 23.17 15.60
N ASP A 249 -1.09 23.35 16.38
CA ASP A 249 0.19 22.67 16.12
C ASP A 249 0.07 21.16 16.38
N LEU A 250 -0.75 20.77 17.36
CA LEU A 250 -1.01 19.37 17.71
C LEU A 250 -1.97 18.67 16.73
N LYS A 251 -2.86 19.43 16.08
CA LYS A 251 -3.69 18.91 14.99
C LYS A 251 -2.88 18.53 13.75
N ASN A 252 -1.76 19.20 13.50
CA ASN A 252 -0.90 18.85 12.39
C ASN A 252 -0.21 17.52 12.65
N GLN A 253 0.73 17.49 13.60
CA GLN A 253 1.47 16.30 13.96
C GLN A 253 2.30 16.50 15.23
N LEU A 254 2.21 15.56 16.17
CA LEU A 254 3.12 15.44 17.30
C LEU A 254 4.08 14.26 17.04
N THR A 255 5.39 14.52 17.16
CA THR A 255 6.41 13.47 16.93
C THR A 255 7.34 13.28 18.12
N ALA A 256 7.82 12.05 18.29
CA ALA A 256 8.93 11.73 19.20
C ALA A 256 10.00 10.94 18.45
N LYS A 257 11.20 11.51 18.35
CA LYS A 257 12.37 10.83 17.79
C LYS A 257 12.98 9.89 18.83
N LEU A 258 13.14 8.62 18.46
CA LEU A 258 13.81 7.61 19.28
C LEU A 258 15.18 7.33 18.65
N THR A 259 16.22 7.74 19.34
CA THR A 259 17.60 7.44 18.96
C THR A 259 18.22 6.49 19.97
N PHE A 260 18.78 5.40 19.47
CA PHE A 260 19.47 4.42 20.29
C PHE A 260 20.92 4.84 20.51
N THR A 261 21.42 4.66 21.73
CA THR A 261 22.86 4.69 21.95
C THR A 261 23.49 3.47 21.27
N LYS A 262 24.69 3.64 20.71
CA LYS A 262 25.42 2.53 20.10
C LYS A 262 25.68 1.45 21.15
N GLY A 263 25.25 0.22 20.86
CA GLY A 263 25.37 -0.93 21.76
C GLY A 263 24.40 -2.05 21.39
N GLU A 264 24.48 -3.17 22.12
CA GLU A 264 23.55 -4.28 21.92
C GLU A 264 22.16 -3.93 22.49
N ILE A 265 21.13 -4.05 21.64
CA ILE A 265 19.72 -3.97 22.05
C ILE A 265 19.19 -5.38 22.24
N ASN A 266 18.68 -5.67 23.43
CA ASN A 266 18.07 -6.96 23.72
C ASN A 266 16.61 -6.93 23.26
N ASN A 267 16.37 -7.33 22.02
CA ASN A 267 15.02 -7.44 21.48
C ASN A 267 14.21 -8.61 22.13
N PRO A 268 12.87 -8.57 22.08
CA PRO A 268 12.03 -7.45 21.63
C PRO A 268 12.04 -6.27 22.61
N CYS A 269 11.75 -5.08 22.12
CA CYS A 269 11.64 -3.87 22.95
C CYS A 269 10.18 -3.54 23.27
N LYS A 270 9.94 -2.92 24.43
CA LYS A 270 8.64 -2.38 24.86
C LYS A 270 8.69 -0.86 24.90
N LEU A 271 7.91 -0.24 24.02
CA LEU A 271 7.68 1.21 24.02
C LEU A 271 6.42 1.53 24.85
N ILE A 272 6.55 2.46 25.80
CA ILE A 272 5.46 2.97 26.62
C ILE A 272 5.40 4.47 26.42
N VAL A 273 4.23 4.97 26.01
CA VAL A 273 4.02 6.39 25.72
C VAL A 273 2.77 6.84 26.45
N LYS A 274 2.80 8.05 27.02
CA LYS A 274 1.59 8.66 27.61
C LYS A 274 1.52 10.12 27.22
N LEU A 275 0.37 10.52 26.67
CA LEU A 275 -0.01 11.90 26.44
C LEU A 275 -1.20 12.22 27.35
N LYS A 276 -1.14 13.32 28.09
CA LYS A 276 -2.20 13.76 28.99
C LYS A 276 -2.14 15.27 29.20
N ASP A 277 -3.21 15.85 29.72
CA ASP A 277 -3.17 17.19 30.30
C ASP A 277 -2.32 17.22 31.59
N LYS A 278 -1.79 18.41 31.88
CA LYS A 278 -1.02 18.70 33.09
C LYS A 278 -1.90 18.75 34.33
#